data_AF-A0A376DV05-F1
#
_entry.id   AF-A0A376DV05-F1
#
_cell.length_a   1.000
_cell.length_b   1.000
_cell.length_c   1.000
_cell.angle_alpha   90.00
_cell.angle_beta   90.00
_cell.angle_gamma   90.00
#
_symmetry.space_group_name_H-M   'P 1'
#
loop_
_entity.id
_entity.type
_entity.pdbx_description
1 polymer ?
#
loop_
_entity_poly.entity_id
_entity_poly.type
_entity_poly.pdbx_seq_one_letter_code
_entity_poly.pdbx_strand_id
1 'polypeptide(L)'
;MEIVCQLVDAEKFTKRIGETIEVSIEYDDSDRSISIHPKLDEAIKSSPVAVKNFENLTPSRKHELIRYINNLKTEASIDRNVEKILRHLHGETDFFGKKIDGK
;
A
#
# COMPACT_ATOMS: atom_id res chain seq x y z
N MET A 1 27.34 13.46 20.63
CA MET A 1 26.43 12.73 21.53
C MET A 1 26.48 11.28 21.06
N GLU A 2 27.17 10.41 21.80
CA GLU A 2 27.31 9.00 21.46
C GLU A 2 26.03 8.24 21.80
N ILE A 3 25.60 7.35 20.92
CA ILE A 3 24.52 6.39 21.18
C ILE A 3 25.08 5.01 20.87
N VAL A 4 25.29 4.23 21.93
CA VAL A 4 25.69 2.82 21.87
C VAL A 4 24.42 1.97 21.84
N CYS A 5 24.31 1.11 20.84
CA CYS A 5 23.17 0.25 20.61
C CYS A 5 23.42 -1.14 21.23
N GLN A 6 22.59 -1.57 22.18
CA GLN A 6 22.50 -2.99 22.56
C GLN A 6 21.03 -3.43 22.47
N LEU A 7 20.75 -4.23 21.44
CA LEU A 7 19.52 -4.97 21.22
C LEU A 7 19.50 -6.17 22.17
N VAL A 8 18.43 -6.37 22.96
CA VAL A 8 18.27 -7.58 23.78
C VAL A 8 16.95 -8.27 23.45
N ASP A 9 17.10 -9.38 22.74
CA ASP A 9 16.27 -10.59 22.56
C ASP A 9 14.75 -10.54 22.79
N ALA A 10 14.03 -10.93 21.72
CA ALA A 10 12.57 -10.96 21.57
C ALA A 10 11.82 -12.03 22.40
N GLU A 11 12.47 -12.73 23.34
CA GLU A 11 11.86 -13.86 24.05
C GLU A 11 11.11 -13.51 25.35
N LYS A 12 11.20 -12.26 25.86
CA LYS A 12 10.62 -11.88 27.18
C LYS A 12 9.38 -10.97 27.14
N PHE A 13 8.64 -10.92 26.04
CA PHE A 13 7.53 -9.95 25.88
C PHE A 13 6.27 -10.26 26.72
N THR A 14 6.18 -11.41 27.40
CA THR A 14 4.91 -11.87 27.98
C THR A 14 4.61 -11.42 29.41
N LYS A 15 5.37 -10.50 30.04
CA LYS A 15 5.19 -10.13 31.46
C LYS A 15 5.46 -8.66 31.86
N ARG A 16 5.13 -7.66 31.04
CA ARG A 16 5.44 -6.23 31.34
C ARG A 16 4.26 -5.28 31.12
N ILE A 17 3.10 -5.57 31.74
CA ILE A 17 1.95 -4.65 31.74
C ILE A 17 2.15 -3.66 32.91
N GLY A 18 2.26 -2.36 32.63
CA GLY A 18 2.37 -1.29 33.63
C GLY A 18 3.71 -0.57 33.72
N GLU A 19 4.68 -0.89 32.87
CA GLU A 19 5.99 -0.23 32.85
C GLU A 19 6.04 0.95 31.88
N THR A 20 6.62 2.07 32.33
CA THR A 20 6.95 3.20 31.47
C THR A 20 8.21 2.85 30.67
N ILE A 21 8.09 2.82 29.34
CA ILE A 21 9.22 2.64 28.43
C ILE A 21 9.61 3.97 27.81
N GLU A 22 10.91 4.13 27.60
CA GLU A 22 11.46 5.25 26.82
C GLU A 22 11.46 4.86 25.34
N VAL A 23 10.81 5.67 24.51
CA VAL A 23 10.69 5.45 23.06
C VAL A 23 11.30 6.66 22.35
N SER A 24 12.26 6.40 21.46
CA SER A 24 12.81 7.40 20.56
C SER A 24 12.07 7.36 19.22
N ILE A 25 11.58 8.51 18.75
CA ILE A 25 10.98 8.67 17.43
C ILE A 25 11.92 9.55 16.60
N GLU A 26 12.39 9.04 15.47
CA GLU A 26 13.19 9.79 14.51
C GLU A 26 12.35 10.11 13.26
N TYR A 27 12.47 11.34 12.75
CA TYR A 27 11.88 11.71 11.47
C TYR A 27 12.76 11.14 10.36
N ASP A 28 12.18 10.22 9.59
CA ASP A 28 12.82 9.65 8.41
C ASP A 28 12.41 10.48 7.19
N ASP A 29 13.36 11.26 6.67
CA ASP A 29 13.19 12.10 5.48
C ASP A 29 13.44 11.33 4.16
N SER A 30 13.70 10.03 4.24
CA SER A 30 13.91 9.21 3.05
C SER A 30 12.66 9.19 2.17
N ASP A 31 12.87 9.41 0.87
CA ASP A 31 11.80 9.31 -0.12
C ASP A 31 11.36 7.83 -0.26
N ARG A 32 10.28 7.48 0.43
CA ARG A 32 9.61 6.19 0.31
C ARG A 32 8.51 6.25 -0.76
N SER A 33 8.73 7.00 -1.84
CA SER A 33 7.78 7.10 -2.95
C SER A 33 7.53 5.70 -3.53
N ILE A 34 6.30 5.22 -3.37
CA ILE A 34 5.91 3.91 -3.87
C ILE A 34 5.59 4.07 -5.36
N SER A 35 6.54 3.66 -6.22
CA SER A 35 6.33 3.64 -7.66
C SER A 35 5.20 2.68 -8.04
N ILE A 36 4.38 3.10 -9.00
CA ILE A 36 3.34 2.25 -9.59
C ILE A 36 4.00 1.10 -10.38
N HIS A 37 3.43 -0.11 -10.26
CA HIS A 37 3.88 -1.24 -11.06
C HIS A 37 3.64 -0.98 -12.56
N PRO A 38 4.60 -1.24 -13.46
CA PRO A 38 4.46 -0.94 -14.89
C PRO A 38 3.17 -1.49 -15.52
N LYS A 39 2.86 -2.76 -15.26
CA LYS A 39 1.61 -3.39 -15.75
C LYS A 39 0.33 -2.70 -15.29
N LEU A 40 0.30 -2.21 -14.05
CA LEU A 40 -0.87 -1.51 -13.53
C LEU A 40 -1.00 -0.14 -14.20
N ASP A 41 0.12 0.56 -14.36
CA ASP A 41 0.18 1.88 -15.01
C ASP A 41 -0.27 1.81 -16.47
N GLU A 42 0.24 0.84 -17.23
CA GLU A 42 -0.17 0.58 -18.61
C GLU A 42 -1.66 0.24 -18.72
N ALA A 43 -2.16 -0.65 -17.84
CA ALA A 43 -3.57 -1.04 -17.84
C ALA A 43 -4.49 0.17 -17.54
N ILE A 44 -4.13 1.03 -16.59
CA ILE A 44 -4.90 2.24 -16.27
C ILE A 44 -4.86 3.20 -17.45
N LYS A 45 -3.68 3.50 -18.01
CA LYS A 45 -3.50 4.42 -19.14
C LYS A 45 -4.23 3.98 -20.41
N SER A 46 -4.47 2.68 -20.57
CA SER A 46 -5.23 2.15 -21.70
C SER A 46 -6.72 2.54 -21.69
N SER A 47 -7.26 2.99 -20.56
CA SER A 47 -8.68 3.31 -20.38
C SER A 47 -8.88 4.71 -19.78
N PRO A 48 -9.44 5.68 -20.54
CA PRO A 48 -9.70 7.02 -20.03
C PRO A 48 -10.61 7.06 -18.79
N VAL A 49 -11.55 6.11 -18.70
CA VAL A 49 -12.43 5.95 -17.54
C VAL A 49 -11.63 5.51 -16.31
N ALA A 50 -10.74 4.54 -16.48
CA ALA A 50 -9.89 4.06 -15.41
C ALA A 50 -8.91 5.13 -14.92
N VAL A 51 -8.30 5.90 -15.84
CA VAL A 51 -7.45 7.06 -15.49
C VAL A 51 -8.22 8.04 -14.63
N LYS A 52 -9.38 8.52 -15.11
CA LYS A 52 -10.21 9.50 -14.38
C LYS A 52 -10.59 8.99 -12.99
N ASN A 53 -11.06 7.75 -12.89
CA ASN A 53 -11.48 7.19 -11.62
C ASN A 53 -10.30 6.94 -10.68
N PHE A 54 -9.17 6.49 -11.20
CA PHE A 54 -7.94 6.33 -10.45
C PHE A 54 -7.47 7.68 -9.91
N GLU A 55 -7.43 8.73 -10.73
CA GLU A 55 -7.06 10.09 -10.35
C GLU A 55 -7.99 10.67 -9.26
N ASN A 56 -9.27 10.36 -9.31
CA ASN A 56 -10.27 10.76 -8.32
C ASN A 56 -10.20 9.96 -7.00
N LEU A 57 -9.44 8.85 -6.93
CA LEU A 57 -9.24 8.15 -5.66
C LEU A 57 -8.44 9.02 -4.68
N THR A 58 -8.82 8.96 -3.41
CA THR A 58 -8.03 9.54 -2.31
C THR A 58 -6.59 9.00 -2.33
N PRO A 59 -5.57 9.78 -1.96
CA PRO A 59 -4.18 9.33 -1.95
C PRO A 59 -3.95 8.01 -1.22
N SER A 60 -4.60 7.81 -0.07
CA SER A 60 -4.53 6.55 0.69
C SER A 60 -5.01 5.34 -0.12
N ARG A 61 -6.09 5.49 -0.89
CA ARG A 61 -6.63 4.41 -1.75
C ARG A 61 -5.69 4.12 -2.92
N LYS A 62 -5.13 5.15 -3.57
CA LYS A 62 -4.12 4.95 -4.63
C LYS A 62 -2.93 4.14 -4.11
N HIS A 63 -2.38 4.54 -2.96
CA HIS A 63 -1.27 3.84 -2.34
C HIS A 63 -1.61 2.41 -1.92
N GLU A 64 -2.83 2.17 -1.42
CA GLU A 64 -3.31 0.82 -1.07
C GLU A 64 -3.27 -0.11 -2.29
N LEU A 65 -3.80 0.33 -3.44
CA LEU A 65 -3.79 -0.43 -4.69
C LEU A 65 -2.36 -0.70 -5.19
N ILE A 66 -1.53 0.34 -5.23
CA ILE A 66 -0.15 0.24 -5.71
C ILE A 66 0.65 -0.72 -4.81
N ARG A 67 0.57 -0.55 -3.48
CA ARG A 67 1.29 -1.36 -2.51
C ARG A 67 0.84 -2.82 -2.57
N TYR A 68 -0.47 -3.07 -2.78
CA TYR A 68 -0.98 -4.43 -2.94
C TYR A 68 -0.37 -5.11 -4.16
N ILE A 69 -0.37 -4.47 -5.34
CA ILE A 69 0.22 -5.06 -6.55
C ILE A 69 1.72 -5.28 -6.41
N ASN A 70 2.45 -4.30 -5.87
CA ASN A 70 3.91 -4.41 -5.69
C ASN A 70 4.33 -5.54 -4.73
N ASN A 71 3.44 -5.96 -3.82
CA ASN A 71 3.70 -7.03 -2.87
C ASN A 71 3.38 -8.44 -3.44
N LEU A 72 2.81 -8.54 -4.65
CA LEU A 72 2.50 -9.83 -5.27
C LEU A 72 3.78 -10.50 -5.78
N LYS A 73 3.91 -11.79 -5.48
CA LYS A 73 5.14 -12.56 -5.76
C LYS A 73 5.21 -13.18 -7.15
N THR A 74 4.06 -13.33 -7.82
CA THR A 74 3.98 -14.06 -9.09
C THR A 74 3.30 -13.24 -10.17
N GLU A 75 3.81 -13.37 -11.39
CA GLU A 75 3.32 -12.65 -12.57
C GLU A 75 1.83 -12.91 -12.82
N ALA A 76 1.41 -14.17 -12.74
CA ALA A 76 0.01 -14.56 -12.89
C ALA A 76 -0.91 -13.92 -11.84
N SER A 77 -0.41 -13.72 -10.61
CA SER A 77 -1.16 -12.99 -9.59
C SER A 77 -1.24 -11.51 -9.91
N ILE A 78 -0.15 -10.91 -10.40
CA ILE A 78 -0.13 -9.51 -10.82
C ILE A 78 -1.18 -9.31 -11.92
N ASP A 79 -1.16 -10.10 -12.98
CA ASP A 79 -2.07 -9.97 -14.12
C ASP A 79 -3.54 -10.08 -13.71
N ARG A 80 -3.89 -11.13 -12.97
CA ARG A 80 -5.26 -11.33 -12.48
C ARG A 80 -5.75 -10.18 -11.60
N ASN A 81 -4.87 -9.63 -10.76
CA ASN A 81 -5.26 -8.55 -9.84
C ASN A 81 -5.26 -7.19 -10.54
N VAL A 82 -4.40 -6.95 -11.52
CA VAL A 82 -4.44 -5.76 -12.38
C VAL A 82 -5.78 -5.72 -13.12
N GLU A 83 -6.24 -6.85 -13.69
CA GLU A 83 -7.56 -6.95 -14.32
C GLU A 83 -8.70 -6.63 -13.33
N LYS A 84 -8.65 -7.18 -12.11
CA LYS A 84 -9.64 -6.88 -11.08
C LYS A 84 -9.65 -5.41 -10.68
N ILE A 85 -8.47 -4.79 -10.54
CA ILE A 85 -8.37 -3.35 -10.24
C ILE A 85 -8.96 -2.55 -11.39
N LEU A 86 -8.70 -2.92 -12.64
CA LEU A 86 -9.29 -2.25 -13.79
C LEU A 86 -10.82 -2.31 -13.75
N ARG A 87 -11.40 -3.49 -13.54
CA ARG A 87 -12.86 -3.67 -13.39
C ARG A 87 -13.43 -2.88 -12.22
N HIS A 88 -12.70 -2.79 -11.11
CA HIS A 88 -13.04 -1.92 -9.99
C HIS A 88 -13.02 -0.44 -10.39
N LEU A 89 -11.98 0.00 -11.12
CA LEU A 89 -11.85 1.34 -11.70
C LEU A 89 -12.97 1.67 -12.71
N HIS A 90 -13.55 0.67 -13.36
CA HIS A 90 -14.75 0.82 -14.19
C HIS A 90 -16.06 0.82 -13.39
N GLY A 91 -16.02 0.58 -12.08
CA GLY A 91 -17.19 0.53 -11.21
C GLY A 91 -17.97 -0.79 -11.27
N GLU A 92 -17.42 -1.82 -11.93
CA GLU A 92 -18.09 -3.12 -12.10
C GLU A 92 -18.05 -3.98 -10.84
N THR A 93 -16.99 -3.84 -10.05
CA THR A 93 -16.75 -4.64 -8.85
C THR A 93 -16.28 -3.79 -7.69
N ASP A 94 -16.43 -4.30 -6.47
CA ASP A 94 -15.67 -3.76 -5.35
C ASP A 94 -14.22 -4.26 -5.36
N PHE A 95 -13.37 -3.57 -4.60
CA PHE A 95 -12.02 -4.00 -4.29
C PHE A 95 -11.78 -3.76 -2.80
N PHE A 96 -11.49 -4.81 -2.03
CA PHE A 96 -11.53 -4.80 -0.56
C PHE A 96 -12.87 -4.31 0.02
N GLY A 97 -14.00 -4.68 -0.62
CA GLY A 97 -15.34 -4.26 -0.17
C GLY A 97 -15.64 -2.78 -0.39
N LYS A 98 -14.74 -2.05 -1.05
CA LYS A 98 -14.90 -0.64 -1.39
C LYS A 98 -15.34 -0.52 -2.84
N LYS A 99 -16.36 0.29 -3.12
CA LYS A 99 -16.76 0.68 -4.48
C LYS A 99 -16.22 2.06 -4.83
N ILE A 100 -16.18 2.34 -6.12
CA ILE A 100 -15.95 3.68 -6.64
C ILE A 100 -17.33 4.32 -6.75
N ASP A 101 -17.52 5.38 -5.99
CA ASP A 101 -18.74 6.17 -6.07
C ASP A 101 -18.64 6.96 -7.38
N GLY A 102 -19.21 6.41 -8.45
CA GLY A 102 -19.38 7.11 -9.71
C GLY A 102 -20.35 8.26 -9.51
N LYS A 103 -19.84 9.43 -9.11
CA LYS A 103 -20.56 10.70 -9.17
C LYS A 103 -20.42 11.33 -10.56
#